data_AF-A0A497KPE8-F1
#
_entry.id   AF-A0A497KPE8-F1
#
_cell.length_a   1.000
_cell.length_b   1.000
_cell.length_c   1.000
_cell.angle_alpha   90.00
_cell.angle_beta   90.00
_cell.angle_gamma   90.00
#
_symmetry.space_group_name_H-M   'P 1'
#
loop_
_entity.id
_entity.type
_entity.pdbx_description
1 polymer ?
#
loop_
_entity_poly.entity_id
_entity_poly.type
_entity_poly.pdbx_seq_one_letter_code
_entity_poly.pdbx_strand_id
1 'polypeptide(L)'
;MKINFWFLDVNQEVVDGIPEIRIWGLDETGKRILIIDRNFRPYFYVLPKNPMDTEILAKKLEKELLDVVSVKVEEKKYFGEIVKVVKVFLKNHENMEHNVKTVLKDPMVRETLHDDLRYSSLYLVEQNVKPCGWHQVDVEKINPIPNVKVDEFYVAKSKPEAYEKLDPPPLKILMFSAIYHTEIGSPNPDRDPVLVISTLTNEGEKKVFRAENSDDKNLLTSFVEYVQKFDPDVIVGFNSNRMDLPYLIQRSKKNNIKFGLDRMGGEPHTSVYGHVSVVGRLNIDLLDVVGDIPEIKIKTLENVAEFFGVVDTEPPVRIYETEVHKYWNDPQKREELIKLCEHNTLLVKKISDSVLNFVFQLSNLIGIPADYVCAAAVGFRVDWYLIRKALTYGELVPKRVEQPYYPYKGGMVLEPKPGLHENIAVLDFSAMYPSLMVKYNLSPDTYIKPDEKTNVNVYVAPEVNHRFRSEPPGFYKQVLLELMETRKKIQHEMEKLSPES
;
A
#
# COMPACT_ATOMS: atom_id res chain seq x y z
N MET A 1 15.76 11.38 -23.42
CA MET A 1 16.91 11.19 -22.51
C MET A 1 16.56 10.07 -21.53
N LYS A 2 17.55 9.45 -20.90
CA LYS A 2 17.31 8.39 -19.92
C LYS A 2 17.52 8.94 -18.52
N ILE A 3 16.59 8.66 -17.61
CA ILE A 3 16.69 9.11 -16.21
C ILE A 3 16.51 7.93 -15.25
N ASN A 4 17.16 8.01 -14.10
CA ASN A 4 16.95 7.13 -12.97
C ASN A 4 16.06 7.85 -11.95
N PHE A 5 15.07 7.15 -11.40
CA PHE A 5 14.20 7.71 -10.38
C PHE A 5 13.81 6.66 -9.34
N TRP A 6 13.62 7.11 -8.11
CA TRP A 6 13.04 6.34 -7.04
C TRP A 6 11.54 6.60 -6.99
N PHE A 7 10.75 5.54 -7.10
CA PHE A 7 9.31 5.64 -7.24
C PHE A 7 8.63 5.88 -5.88
N LEU A 8 8.00 7.05 -5.73
CA LEU A 8 7.36 7.51 -4.50
C LEU A 8 5.86 7.18 -4.46
N ASP A 9 5.08 7.72 -5.40
CA ASP A 9 3.61 7.64 -5.40
C ASP A 9 3.06 7.58 -6.84
N VAL A 10 1.87 7.00 -7.03
CA VAL A 10 1.19 6.91 -8.33
C VAL A 10 -0.27 7.31 -8.23
N ASN A 11 -0.69 8.16 -9.16
CA ASN A 11 -2.11 8.41 -9.40
C ASN A 11 -2.45 8.29 -10.90
N GLN A 12 -3.74 8.34 -11.20
CA GLN A 12 -4.26 8.30 -12.57
C GLN A 12 -5.09 9.56 -12.82
N GLU A 13 -5.03 10.06 -14.05
CA GLU A 13 -5.82 11.19 -14.51
C GLU A 13 -6.39 10.90 -15.91
N VAL A 14 -7.41 11.63 -16.32
CA VAL A 14 -7.88 11.64 -17.71
C VAL A 14 -7.77 13.05 -18.23
N VAL A 15 -6.83 13.29 -19.16
CA VAL A 15 -6.57 14.59 -19.76
C VAL A 15 -6.95 14.53 -21.23
N ASP A 16 -7.89 15.37 -21.67
CA ASP A 16 -8.43 15.38 -23.04
C ASP A 16 -8.93 14.00 -23.52
N GLY A 17 -9.51 13.22 -22.61
CA GLY A 17 -10.01 11.87 -22.87
C GLY A 17 -8.91 10.80 -23.01
N ILE A 18 -7.66 11.13 -22.71
CA ILE A 18 -6.52 10.21 -22.69
C ILE A 18 -6.21 9.85 -21.23
N PRO A 19 -6.21 8.55 -20.85
CA PRO A 19 -5.80 8.14 -19.52
C PRO A 19 -4.29 8.30 -19.36
N GLU A 20 -3.89 8.97 -18.29
CA GLU A 20 -2.51 9.19 -17.88
C GLU A 20 -2.23 8.44 -16.58
N ILE A 21 -1.10 7.75 -16.52
CA ILE A 21 -0.50 7.34 -15.26
C ILE A 21 0.52 8.40 -14.87
N ARG A 22 0.40 8.93 -13.65
CA ARG A 22 1.30 9.93 -13.08
C ARG A 22 2.16 9.28 -12.01
N ILE A 23 3.45 9.19 -12.30
CA ILE A 23 4.45 8.59 -11.43
C ILE A 23 5.24 9.72 -10.77
N TRP A 24 5.09 9.83 -9.46
CA TRP A 24 5.84 10.76 -8.64
C TRP A 24 7.09 10.05 -8.14
N GLY A 25 8.23 10.72 -8.22
CA GLY A 25 9.48 10.14 -7.77
C GLY A 25 10.54 11.16 -7.48
N LEU A 26 11.72 10.67 -7.12
CA LEU A 26 12.90 11.49 -6.90
C LEU A 26 14.08 10.99 -7.72
N ASP A 27 14.91 11.88 -8.23
CA ASP A 27 16.19 11.50 -8.83
C ASP A 27 17.25 11.20 -7.74
N GLU A 28 18.45 10.82 -8.17
CA GLU A 28 19.57 10.49 -7.27
C GLU A 28 20.04 11.66 -6.39
N THR A 29 19.70 12.89 -6.76
CA THR A 29 20.05 14.11 -6.01
C THR A 29 18.95 14.55 -5.05
N GLY A 30 17.78 13.88 -5.06
CA GLY A 30 16.61 14.25 -4.27
C GLY A 30 15.72 15.31 -4.95
N LYS A 31 15.89 15.56 -6.25
CA LYS A 31 14.94 16.38 -7.02
C LYS A 31 13.67 15.60 -7.26
N ARG A 32 12.54 16.22 -7.01
CA ARG A 32 11.20 15.66 -7.23
C ARG A 32 10.87 15.75 -8.70
N ILE A 33 10.39 14.65 -9.25
CA ILE A 33 10.03 14.56 -10.65
C ILE A 33 8.61 14.01 -10.80
N LEU A 34 7.95 14.44 -11.86
CA LEU A 34 6.69 13.86 -12.32
C LEU A 34 6.89 13.25 -13.70
N ILE A 35 6.67 11.95 -13.83
CA ILE A 35 6.68 11.23 -15.10
C ILE A 35 5.24 10.87 -15.47
N ILE A 36 4.79 11.34 -16.63
CA ILE A 36 3.50 11.01 -17.21
C ILE A 36 3.68 9.87 -18.21
N ASP A 37 3.01 8.75 -18.00
CA ASP A 37 2.91 7.67 -18.97
C ASP A 37 1.52 7.63 -19.61
N ARG A 38 1.49 7.80 -20.93
CA ARG A 38 0.30 7.74 -21.80
C ARG A 38 0.29 6.48 -22.68
N ASN A 39 1.29 5.62 -22.56
CA ASN A 39 1.46 4.43 -23.40
C ASN A 39 0.70 3.22 -22.84
N PHE A 40 0.33 3.26 -21.56
CA PHE A 40 -0.54 2.26 -20.96
C PHE A 40 -2.01 2.55 -21.28
N ARG A 41 -2.79 1.48 -21.47
CA ARG A 41 -4.23 1.54 -21.74
C ARG A 41 -4.97 0.60 -20.80
N PRO A 42 -6.13 1.01 -20.27
CA PRO A 42 -6.97 0.11 -19.49
C PRO A 42 -7.34 -1.12 -20.33
N TYR A 43 -7.36 -2.29 -19.71
CA TYR A 43 -7.82 -3.51 -20.33
C TYR A 43 -8.44 -4.45 -19.31
N PHE A 44 -9.19 -5.42 -19.80
CA PHE A 44 -9.65 -6.58 -19.05
C PHE A 44 -9.65 -7.81 -19.96
N TYR A 45 -9.71 -9.00 -19.37
CA TYR A 45 -9.81 -10.24 -20.13
C TYR A 45 -11.23 -10.79 -20.12
N VAL A 46 -11.61 -11.42 -21.23
CA VAL A 46 -12.85 -12.17 -21.39
C VAL A 46 -12.50 -13.61 -21.69
N LEU A 47 -12.95 -14.52 -20.82
CA LEU A 47 -12.72 -15.95 -20.96
C LEU A 47 -13.97 -16.61 -21.57
N PRO A 48 -13.88 -17.20 -22.77
CA PRO A 48 -15.01 -17.89 -23.38
C PRO A 48 -15.32 -19.23 -22.70
N LYS A 49 -16.56 -19.70 -22.83
CA LYS A 49 -16.97 -21.05 -22.41
C LYS A 49 -16.34 -22.14 -23.28
N ASN A 50 -16.22 -21.88 -24.57
CA ASN A 50 -15.60 -22.78 -25.53
C ASN A 50 -14.41 -22.09 -26.22
N PRO A 51 -13.19 -22.64 -26.15
CA PRO A 51 -12.01 -22.08 -26.82
C PRO A 51 -12.12 -21.92 -28.34
N MET A 52 -13.05 -22.62 -29.00
CA MET A 52 -13.27 -22.44 -30.45
C MET A 52 -13.98 -21.13 -30.79
N ASP A 53 -14.73 -20.56 -29.84
CA ASP A 53 -15.52 -19.35 -30.05
C ASP A 53 -14.69 -18.07 -29.89
N THR A 54 -13.44 -18.16 -29.43
CA THR A 54 -12.63 -16.99 -29.03
C THR A 54 -12.48 -15.94 -30.13
N GLU A 55 -12.24 -16.36 -31.37
CA GLU A 55 -12.09 -15.44 -32.52
C GLU A 55 -13.40 -14.75 -32.91
N ILE A 56 -14.53 -15.49 -32.82
CA ILE A 56 -15.86 -14.94 -33.08
C ILE A 56 -16.23 -13.94 -31.99
N LEU A 57 -15.98 -14.32 -30.74
CA LEU A 57 -16.18 -13.47 -29.57
C LEU A 57 -15.35 -12.19 -29.67
N ALA A 58 -14.07 -12.26 -30.02
CA ALA A 58 -13.22 -11.08 -30.19
C ALA A 58 -13.82 -10.07 -31.19
N LYS A 59 -14.22 -10.52 -32.37
CA LYS A 59 -14.84 -9.66 -33.40
C LYS A 59 -16.18 -9.07 -32.97
N LYS A 60 -16.92 -9.78 -32.12
CA LYS A 60 -18.20 -9.31 -31.58
C LYS A 60 -17.97 -8.22 -30.53
N LEU A 61 -17.07 -8.46 -29.59
CA LEU A 61 -16.71 -7.52 -28.52
C LEU A 61 -16.16 -6.20 -29.07
N GLU A 62 -15.38 -6.26 -30.15
CA GLU A 62 -14.86 -5.06 -30.82
C GLU A 62 -15.96 -4.14 -31.38
N LYS A 63 -17.14 -4.68 -31.71
CA LYS A 63 -18.26 -3.92 -32.29
C LYS A 63 -19.30 -3.48 -31.28
N GLU A 64 -19.54 -4.28 -30.25
CA GLU A 64 -20.66 -4.09 -29.32
C GLU A 64 -20.30 -3.26 -28.08
N LEU A 65 -19.02 -3.19 -27.73
CA LEU A 65 -18.56 -2.48 -26.55
C LEU A 65 -18.22 -1.03 -26.84
N LEU A 66 -18.41 -0.18 -25.83
CA LEU A 66 -18.09 1.23 -25.89
C LEU A 66 -16.58 1.44 -25.70
N ASP A 67 -16.02 2.42 -26.40
CA ASP A 67 -14.63 2.88 -26.22
C ASP A 67 -13.57 1.79 -26.39
N VAL A 68 -13.84 0.74 -27.16
CA VAL A 68 -12.82 -0.26 -27.51
C VAL A 68 -11.82 0.35 -28.48
N VAL A 69 -10.54 0.27 -28.11
CA VAL A 69 -9.41 0.68 -28.97
C VAL A 69 -8.96 -0.49 -29.82
N SER A 70 -8.87 -1.68 -29.21
CA SER A 70 -8.49 -2.91 -29.90
C SER A 70 -8.85 -4.12 -29.06
N VAL A 71 -8.99 -5.27 -29.71
CA VAL A 71 -9.09 -6.58 -29.07
C VAL A 71 -7.92 -7.45 -29.51
N LYS A 72 -7.42 -8.30 -28.62
CA LYS A 72 -6.37 -9.28 -28.93
C LYS A 72 -6.75 -10.64 -28.38
N VAL A 73 -6.58 -11.68 -29.18
CA VAL A 73 -6.66 -13.06 -28.72
C VAL A 73 -5.28 -13.49 -28.22
N GLU A 74 -5.21 -13.96 -26.98
CA GLU A 74 -3.97 -14.39 -26.35
C GLU A 74 -4.14 -15.77 -25.70
N GLU A 75 -3.04 -16.53 -25.62
CA GLU A 75 -2.96 -17.72 -24.78
C GLU A 75 -2.36 -17.36 -23.43
N LYS A 76 -3.04 -17.73 -22.35
CA LYS A 76 -2.62 -17.48 -20.97
C LYS A 76 -2.81 -18.74 -20.13
N LYS A 77 -2.16 -18.79 -18.97
CA LYS A 77 -2.46 -19.82 -17.96
C LYS A 77 -3.65 -19.37 -17.13
N TYR A 78 -4.54 -20.28 -16.77
CA TYR A 78 -5.55 -20.07 -15.75
C TYR A 78 -5.68 -21.33 -14.90
N PHE A 79 -5.20 -21.26 -13.66
CA PHE A 79 -5.01 -22.44 -12.80
C PHE A 79 -4.12 -23.50 -13.47
N GLY A 80 -3.01 -23.05 -14.06
CA GLY A 80 -2.02 -23.91 -14.74
C GLY A 80 -2.42 -24.41 -16.14
N GLU A 81 -3.70 -24.33 -16.51
CA GLU A 81 -4.17 -24.74 -17.85
C GLU A 81 -3.99 -23.61 -18.87
N ILE A 82 -3.55 -23.94 -20.09
CA ILE A 82 -3.47 -22.97 -21.19
C ILE A 82 -4.88 -22.73 -21.73
N VAL A 83 -5.34 -21.48 -21.66
CA VAL A 83 -6.64 -21.03 -22.15
C VAL A 83 -6.49 -19.92 -23.19
N LYS A 84 -7.38 -19.91 -24.18
CA LYS A 84 -7.52 -18.80 -25.13
C LYS A 84 -8.46 -17.75 -24.58
N VAL A 85 -7.99 -16.52 -24.47
CA VAL A 85 -8.75 -15.38 -23.92
C VAL A 85 -8.75 -14.21 -24.87
N VAL A 86 -9.77 -13.34 -24.75
CA VAL A 86 -9.82 -12.06 -25.45
C VAL A 86 -9.39 -10.96 -24.48
N LYS A 87 -8.28 -10.28 -24.76
CA LYS A 87 -7.86 -9.05 -24.08
C LYS A 87 -8.50 -7.86 -24.76
N VAL A 88 -9.35 -7.12 -24.04
CA VAL A 88 -10.08 -5.97 -24.57
C VAL A 88 -9.43 -4.70 -24.05
N PHE A 89 -8.87 -3.89 -24.94
CA PHE A 89 -8.27 -2.59 -24.59
C PHE A 89 -9.31 -1.48 -24.75
N LEU A 90 -9.47 -0.67 -23.71
CA LEU A 90 -10.36 0.48 -23.72
C LEU A 90 -9.59 1.79 -23.89
N LYS A 91 -10.32 2.82 -24.35
CA LYS A 91 -9.81 4.19 -24.47
C LYS A 91 -9.55 4.78 -23.09
N ASN A 92 -10.47 4.61 -22.14
CA ASN A 92 -10.37 5.03 -20.76
C ASN A 92 -11.09 4.01 -19.83
N HIS A 93 -11.13 4.28 -18.53
CA HIS A 93 -11.72 3.38 -17.53
C HIS A 93 -13.17 3.72 -17.17
N GLU A 94 -13.75 4.79 -17.72
CA GLU A 94 -15.07 5.31 -17.34
C GLU A 94 -16.20 4.31 -17.69
N ASN A 95 -16.08 3.64 -18.84
CA ASN A 95 -17.05 2.68 -19.33
C ASN A 95 -16.72 1.21 -18.98
N MET A 96 -15.76 0.97 -18.07
CA MET A 96 -15.37 -0.40 -17.65
C MET A 96 -16.58 -1.19 -17.14
N GLU A 97 -17.31 -0.64 -16.16
CA GLU A 97 -18.42 -1.34 -15.52
C GLU A 97 -19.56 -1.63 -16.49
N HIS A 98 -19.89 -0.67 -17.36
CA HIS A 98 -20.89 -0.83 -18.41
C HIS A 98 -20.49 -1.96 -19.37
N ASN A 99 -19.25 -1.92 -19.88
CA ASN A 99 -18.75 -2.93 -20.80
C ASN A 99 -18.77 -4.32 -20.17
N VAL A 100 -18.28 -4.48 -18.93
CA VAL A 100 -18.31 -5.77 -18.22
C VAL A 100 -19.73 -6.31 -18.07
N LYS A 101 -20.69 -5.47 -17.69
CA LYS A 101 -22.12 -5.86 -17.60
C LYS A 101 -22.71 -6.30 -18.93
N THR A 102 -22.27 -5.68 -20.04
CA THR A 102 -22.69 -6.07 -21.38
C THR A 102 -22.06 -7.41 -21.79
N VAL A 103 -20.75 -7.57 -21.58
CA VAL A 103 -20.01 -8.81 -21.88
C VAL A 103 -20.58 -10.02 -21.14
N LEU A 104 -20.89 -9.88 -19.85
CA LEU A 104 -21.39 -10.98 -19.03
C LEU A 104 -22.79 -11.49 -19.44
N LYS A 105 -23.54 -10.74 -20.26
CA LYS A 105 -24.82 -11.21 -20.82
C LYS A 105 -24.66 -12.12 -22.03
N ASP A 106 -23.47 -12.15 -22.64
CA ASP A 106 -23.21 -12.95 -23.82
C ASP A 106 -23.14 -14.45 -23.46
N PRO A 107 -23.91 -15.33 -24.13
CA PRO A 107 -23.91 -16.77 -23.84
C PRO A 107 -22.55 -17.45 -24.08
N MET A 108 -21.67 -16.88 -24.90
CA MET A 108 -20.33 -17.41 -25.18
C MET A 108 -19.33 -17.11 -24.05
N VAL A 109 -19.62 -16.15 -23.18
CA VAL A 109 -18.70 -15.71 -22.12
C VAL A 109 -18.86 -16.58 -20.88
N ARG A 110 -17.73 -17.04 -20.33
CA ARG A 110 -17.66 -17.74 -19.05
C ARG A 110 -17.55 -16.76 -17.89
N GLU A 111 -16.56 -15.88 -17.96
CA GLU A 111 -16.27 -14.87 -16.94
C GLU A 111 -15.40 -13.73 -17.53
N THR A 112 -15.36 -12.60 -16.82
CA THR A 112 -14.38 -11.53 -17.07
C THR A 112 -13.36 -11.52 -15.94
N LEU A 113 -12.13 -11.11 -16.26
CA LEU A 113 -11.00 -11.09 -15.34
C LEU A 113 -10.27 -9.74 -15.45
N HIS A 114 -9.68 -9.30 -14.33
CA HIS A 114 -8.91 -8.06 -14.18
C HIS A 114 -9.68 -6.75 -14.30
N ASP A 115 -11.00 -6.79 -14.53
CA ASP A 115 -11.85 -5.60 -14.52
C ASP A 115 -12.10 -5.01 -13.12
N ASP A 116 -11.75 -5.74 -12.06
CA ASP A 116 -11.83 -5.35 -10.66
C ASP A 116 -10.51 -4.77 -10.11
N LEU A 117 -9.48 -4.67 -10.95
CA LEU A 117 -8.19 -4.06 -10.58
C LEU A 117 -8.21 -2.56 -10.90
N ARG A 118 -7.85 -1.73 -9.93
CA ARG A 118 -7.67 -0.29 -10.14
C ARG A 118 -6.61 -0.05 -11.22
N TYR A 119 -6.87 0.90 -12.13
CA TYR A 119 -6.02 1.13 -13.30
C TYR A 119 -4.55 1.47 -12.95
N SER A 120 -4.31 2.30 -11.92
CA SER A 120 -2.95 2.54 -11.41
C SER A 120 -2.29 1.28 -10.86
N SER A 121 -3.01 0.44 -10.12
CA SER A 121 -2.47 -0.81 -9.60
C SER A 121 -2.17 -1.82 -10.72
N LEU A 122 -3.05 -1.90 -11.73
CA LEU A 122 -2.85 -2.73 -12.93
C LEU A 122 -1.58 -2.32 -13.67
N TYR A 123 -1.33 -1.01 -13.82
CA TYR A 123 -0.10 -0.48 -14.39
C TYR A 123 1.14 -0.98 -13.62
N LEU A 124 1.13 -0.90 -12.28
CA LEU A 124 2.26 -1.32 -11.45
C LEU A 124 2.60 -2.80 -11.62
N VAL A 125 1.59 -3.66 -11.67
CA VAL A 125 1.80 -5.11 -11.77
C VAL A 125 2.16 -5.55 -13.20
N GLU A 126 1.52 -5.00 -14.23
CA GLU A 126 1.77 -5.37 -15.64
C GLU A 126 3.12 -4.82 -16.14
N GLN A 127 3.49 -3.60 -15.75
CA GLN A 127 4.79 -3.01 -16.11
C GLN A 127 5.92 -3.41 -15.14
N ASN A 128 5.60 -4.20 -14.10
CA ASN A 128 6.52 -4.59 -13.03
C ASN A 128 7.25 -3.38 -12.38
N VAL A 129 6.55 -2.25 -12.26
CA VAL A 129 7.04 -1.05 -11.57
C VAL A 129 6.81 -1.25 -10.08
N LYS A 130 7.84 -1.02 -9.26
CA LYS A 130 7.85 -1.34 -7.83
C LYS A 130 8.00 -0.07 -7.01
N PRO A 131 7.01 0.32 -6.20
CA PRO A 131 7.14 1.45 -5.28
C PRO A 131 8.37 1.29 -4.38
N CYS A 132 8.90 2.42 -3.92
CA CYS A 132 10.07 2.46 -3.06
C CYS A 132 11.32 1.75 -3.61
N GLY A 133 11.44 1.68 -4.93
CA GLY A 133 12.60 1.15 -5.63
C GLY A 133 13.06 2.09 -6.74
N TRP A 134 14.27 1.85 -7.23
CA TRP A 134 14.82 2.59 -8.35
C TRP A 134 14.39 2.00 -9.69
N HIS A 135 14.09 2.88 -10.63
CA HIS A 135 13.71 2.57 -12.00
C HIS A 135 14.46 3.47 -12.96
N GLN A 136 14.67 2.98 -14.18
CA GLN A 136 15.22 3.72 -15.29
C GLN A 136 14.18 3.81 -16.41
N VAL A 137 14.06 4.98 -17.04
CA VAL A 137 13.06 5.21 -18.09
C VAL A 137 13.57 6.20 -19.13
N ASP A 138 13.24 5.96 -20.40
CA ASP A 138 13.46 6.94 -21.46
C ASP A 138 12.30 7.95 -21.45
N VAL A 139 12.66 9.23 -21.36
CA VAL A 139 11.71 10.34 -21.19
C VAL A 139 12.01 11.50 -22.13
N GLU A 140 10.98 12.31 -22.35
CA GLU A 140 11.07 13.65 -22.92
C GLU A 140 10.68 14.67 -21.85
N LYS A 141 11.50 15.72 -21.67
CA LYS A 141 11.18 16.81 -20.74
C LYS A 141 10.05 17.65 -21.31
N ILE A 142 9.09 18.00 -20.47
CA ILE A 142 7.95 18.85 -20.85
C ILE A 142 7.91 20.13 -20.02
N ASN A 143 7.07 21.05 -20.46
CA ASN A 143 6.82 22.28 -19.72
C ASN A 143 6.12 21.97 -18.38
N PRO A 144 6.34 22.83 -17.36
CA PRO A 144 5.64 22.71 -16.08
C PRO A 144 4.13 22.66 -16.25
N ILE A 145 3.49 21.79 -15.47
CA ILE A 145 2.04 21.68 -15.42
C ILE A 145 1.53 22.67 -14.36
N PRO A 146 0.53 23.51 -14.66
CA PRO A 146 0.00 24.47 -13.71
C PRO A 146 -0.45 23.81 -12.40
N ASN A 147 -0.14 24.46 -11.27
CA ASN A 147 -0.48 24.02 -9.91
C ASN A 147 0.12 22.68 -9.49
N VAL A 148 1.11 22.16 -10.21
CA VAL A 148 1.85 20.94 -9.84
C VAL A 148 3.22 21.30 -9.30
N LYS A 149 3.54 20.80 -8.11
CA LYS A 149 4.79 21.07 -7.41
C LYS A 149 5.78 19.92 -7.52
N VAL A 150 6.67 20.01 -8.50
CA VAL A 150 7.87 19.17 -8.67
C VAL A 150 8.98 20.01 -9.30
N ASP A 151 10.23 19.53 -9.22
CA ASP A 151 11.39 20.20 -9.81
C ASP A 151 11.42 20.02 -11.34
N GLU A 152 11.05 18.83 -11.85
CA GLU A 152 11.08 18.53 -13.28
C GLU A 152 9.89 17.67 -13.75
N PHE A 153 9.50 17.87 -15.01
CA PHE A 153 8.35 17.21 -15.64
C PHE A 153 8.77 16.43 -16.87
N TYR A 154 8.23 15.21 -16.99
CA TYR A 154 8.61 14.25 -18.01
C TYR A 154 7.40 13.54 -18.60
N VAL A 155 7.50 13.16 -19.87
CA VAL A 155 6.62 12.17 -20.50
C VAL A 155 7.44 10.94 -20.85
N ALA A 156 6.95 9.77 -20.47
CA ALA A 156 7.58 8.49 -20.73
C ALA A 156 7.53 8.13 -22.23
N LYS A 157 8.68 7.74 -22.78
CA LYS A 157 8.86 7.18 -24.13
C LYS A 157 9.00 5.66 -24.12
N SER A 158 9.37 5.10 -22.97
CA SER A 158 9.46 3.66 -22.72
C SER A 158 8.73 3.31 -21.42
N LYS A 159 8.48 2.02 -21.20
CA LYS A 159 8.13 1.54 -19.86
C LYS A 159 9.30 1.77 -18.89
N PRO A 160 9.05 2.04 -17.59
CA PRO A 160 10.10 2.02 -16.58
C PRO A 160 10.63 0.60 -16.34
N GLU A 161 11.95 0.47 -16.21
CA GLU A 161 12.63 -0.79 -15.94
C GLU A 161 13.32 -0.72 -14.57
N ALA A 162 13.34 -1.83 -13.84
CA ALA A 162 14.00 -1.85 -12.52
C ALA A 162 15.50 -1.52 -12.67
N TYR A 163 16.00 -0.67 -11.78
CA TYR A 163 17.40 -0.30 -11.66
C TYR A 163 17.89 -0.71 -10.28
N GLU A 164 18.92 -1.55 -10.22
CA GLU A 164 19.42 -2.05 -8.93
C GLU A 164 20.23 -0.97 -8.21
N LYS A 165 19.62 -0.39 -7.18
CA LYS A 165 20.25 0.46 -6.17
C LYS A 165 19.47 0.31 -4.88
N LEU A 166 20.18 0.10 -3.77
CA LEU A 166 19.55 -0.23 -2.49
C LEU A 166 19.13 1.02 -1.71
N ASP A 167 20.00 2.03 -1.68
CA ASP A 167 19.76 3.21 -0.86
C ASP A 167 18.66 4.08 -1.45
N PRO A 168 17.69 4.53 -0.63
CA PRO A 168 16.73 5.55 -1.07
C PRO A 168 17.46 6.88 -1.34
N PRO A 169 16.88 7.77 -2.16
CA PRO A 169 17.39 9.12 -2.31
C PRO A 169 17.25 9.91 -1.00
N PRO A 170 17.88 11.08 -0.88
CA PRO A 170 17.61 12.00 0.23
C PRO A 170 16.13 12.39 0.26
N LEU A 171 15.38 11.85 1.23
CA LEU A 171 13.95 12.14 1.42
C LEU A 171 13.77 13.27 2.44
N LYS A 172 12.82 14.18 2.18
CA LYS A 172 12.30 15.10 3.20
C LYS A 172 11.14 14.43 3.93
N ILE A 173 11.28 14.28 5.24
CA ILE A 173 10.29 13.59 6.07
C ILE A 173 9.78 14.59 7.10
N LEU A 174 8.46 14.68 7.22
CA LEU A 174 7.77 15.53 8.18
C LEU A 174 6.97 14.66 9.13
N MET A 175 7.32 14.70 10.41
CA MET A 175 6.58 14.06 11.49
C MET A 175 5.66 15.09 12.13
N PHE A 176 4.45 14.71 12.50
CA PHE A 176 3.53 15.60 13.19
C PHE A 176 2.68 14.89 14.25
N SER A 177 2.19 15.68 15.20
CA SER A 177 1.14 15.32 16.15
C SER A 177 0.23 16.52 16.37
N ALA A 178 -1.00 16.27 16.78
CA ALA A 178 -1.99 17.31 17.05
C ALA A 178 -2.73 17.05 18.37
N ILE A 179 -3.16 18.13 19.01
CA ILE A 179 -4.02 18.10 20.20
C ILE A 179 -5.29 18.87 19.87
N TYR A 180 -6.43 18.24 20.14
CA TYR A 180 -7.76 18.79 19.92
C TYR A 180 -8.41 19.22 21.22
N HIS A 181 -9.28 20.23 21.16
CA HIS A 181 -10.08 20.59 22.31
C HIS A 181 -11.11 19.48 22.62
N THR A 182 -11.35 19.21 23.89
CA THR A 182 -12.27 18.15 24.33
C THR A 182 -12.89 18.52 25.67
N GLU A 183 -14.15 18.97 25.63
CA GLU A 183 -14.96 19.19 26.84
C GLU A 183 -16.02 18.10 27.02
N ILE A 184 -16.63 17.64 25.93
CA ILE A 184 -17.75 16.69 25.95
C ILE A 184 -17.44 15.50 25.04
N GLY A 185 -17.16 14.36 25.66
CA GLY A 185 -16.90 13.10 24.95
C GLY A 185 -15.67 13.18 24.04
N SER A 186 -15.70 12.43 22.95
CA SER A 186 -14.65 12.46 21.93
C SER A 186 -14.63 13.79 21.16
N PRO A 187 -13.47 14.24 20.67
CA PRO A 187 -13.35 15.49 19.91
C PRO A 187 -14.19 15.42 18.64
N ASN A 188 -14.91 16.51 18.34
CA ASN A 188 -15.73 16.65 17.15
C ASN A 188 -15.24 17.85 16.31
N PRO A 189 -14.81 17.66 15.05
CA PRO A 189 -14.26 18.75 14.23
C PRO A 189 -15.25 19.88 13.93
N ASP A 190 -16.57 19.65 14.01
CA ASP A 190 -17.58 20.71 13.80
C ASP A 190 -17.72 21.65 15.00
N ARG A 191 -17.29 21.21 16.18
CA ARG A 191 -17.43 21.90 17.46
C ARG A 191 -16.07 22.33 18.00
N ASP A 192 -15.18 21.37 18.17
CA ASP A 192 -13.95 21.51 18.91
C ASP A 192 -12.80 21.99 18.00
N PRO A 193 -12.05 23.03 18.41
CA PRO A 193 -10.89 23.51 17.67
C PRO A 193 -9.66 22.61 17.83
N VAL A 194 -8.77 22.66 16.85
CA VAL A 194 -7.39 22.17 16.97
C VAL A 194 -6.62 23.15 17.84
N LEU A 195 -6.02 22.70 18.94
CA LEU A 195 -5.33 23.56 19.89
C LEU A 195 -3.86 23.73 19.56
N VAL A 196 -3.19 22.62 19.24
CA VAL A 196 -1.75 22.58 18.96
C VAL A 196 -1.50 21.58 17.83
N ILE A 197 -0.64 21.96 16.88
CA ILE A 197 0.02 21.03 15.96
C ILE A 197 1.52 21.21 16.16
N SER A 198 2.23 20.13 16.45
CA SER A 198 3.69 20.11 16.51
C SER A 198 4.24 19.32 15.34
N THR A 199 5.36 19.78 14.81
CA THR A 199 6.05 19.16 13.68
C THR A 199 7.54 19.07 13.92
N LEU A 200 8.15 18.01 13.38
CA LEU A 200 9.58 17.75 13.42
C LEU A 200 10.02 17.18 12.08
N THR A 201 11.05 17.75 11.46
CA THR A 201 11.61 17.22 10.21
C THR A 201 12.70 16.18 10.50
N ASN A 202 13.05 15.35 9.51
CA ASN A 202 14.21 14.46 9.63
C ASN A 202 15.55 15.21 9.80
N GLU A 203 15.61 16.48 9.41
CA GLU A 203 16.75 17.38 9.63
C GLU A 203 16.75 18.04 11.02
N GLY A 204 15.72 17.82 11.83
CA GLY A 204 15.62 18.33 13.19
C GLY A 204 14.94 19.69 13.34
N GLU A 205 14.37 20.26 12.27
CA GLU A 205 13.58 21.50 12.34
C GLU A 205 12.27 21.24 13.10
N LYS A 206 12.08 21.96 14.22
CA LYS A 206 10.87 21.92 15.03
C LYS A 206 10.00 23.12 14.73
N LYS A 207 8.70 22.90 14.58
CA LYS A 207 7.73 24.00 14.48
C LYS A 207 6.42 23.64 15.16
N VAL A 208 5.93 24.56 15.99
CA VAL A 208 4.68 24.43 16.73
C VAL A 208 3.70 25.50 16.24
N PHE A 209 2.47 25.10 15.97
CA PHE A 209 1.34 25.95 15.64
C PHE A 209 0.33 25.86 16.78
N ARG A 210 -0.22 26.99 17.22
CA ARG A 210 -1.17 27.04 18.34
C ARG A 210 -2.38 27.90 18.00
N ALA A 211 -3.55 27.51 18.49
CA ALA A 211 -4.75 28.31 18.37
C ALA A 211 -4.67 29.56 19.26
N GLU A 212 -5.33 30.64 18.82
CA GLU A 212 -5.45 31.88 19.57
C GLU A 212 -6.90 32.03 20.04
N ASN A 213 -7.13 32.09 21.35
CA ASN A 213 -8.49 32.18 21.92
C ASN A 213 -9.48 31.13 21.37
N SER A 214 -8.99 29.91 21.14
CA SER A 214 -9.77 28.80 20.56
C SER A 214 -10.22 29.01 19.10
N ASP A 215 -9.61 29.98 18.38
CA ASP A 215 -9.65 30.10 16.93
C ASP A 215 -8.44 29.38 16.32
N ASP A 216 -8.72 28.33 15.55
CA ASP A 216 -7.73 27.48 14.91
C ASP A 216 -7.52 27.80 13.42
N LYS A 217 -8.14 28.87 12.90
CA LYS A 217 -8.02 29.27 11.49
C LYS A 217 -6.58 29.61 11.09
N ASN A 218 -5.90 30.42 11.91
CA ASN A 218 -4.51 30.82 11.66
C ASN A 218 -3.55 29.63 11.80
N LEU A 219 -3.80 28.75 12.78
CA LEU A 219 -3.04 27.51 12.98
C LEU A 219 -3.13 26.61 11.74
N LEU A 220 -4.35 26.35 11.25
CA LEU A 220 -4.58 25.46 10.10
C LEU A 220 -3.96 26.05 8.82
N THR A 221 -4.14 27.35 8.59
CA THR A 221 -3.55 28.05 7.44
C THR A 221 -2.02 27.98 7.48
N SER A 222 -1.42 28.31 8.62
CA SER A 222 0.03 28.30 8.81
C SER A 222 0.63 26.90 8.69
N PHE A 223 -0.10 25.86 9.12
CA PHE A 223 0.32 24.47 8.96
C PHE A 223 0.34 24.06 7.49
N VAL A 224 -0.73 24.34 6.73
CA VAL A 224 -0.78 24.07 5.29
C VAL A 224 0.35 24.80 4.56
N GLU A 225 0.55 26.09 4.83
CA GLU A 225 1.62 26.89 4.24
C GLU A 225 3.01 26.31 4.57
N TYR A 226 3.21 25.83 5.79
CA TYR A 226 4.46 25.21 6.19
C TYR A 226 4.72 23.89 5.48
N VAL A 227 3.73 22.98 5.41
CA VAL A 227 3.85 21.73 4.66
C VAL A 227 4.15 22.02 3.19
N GLN A 228 3.45 22.97 2.60
CA GLN A 228 3.70 23.39 1.22
C GLN A 228 5.09 24.00 1.07
N LYS A 229 5.58 24.82 2.00
CA LYS A 229 6.93 25.40 1.94
C LYS A 229 8.04 24.36 2.09
N PHE A 230 7.96 23.50 3.10
CA PHE A 230 8.96 22.45 3.37
C PHE A 230 8.99 21.40 2.24
N ASP A 231 7.80 21.10 1.69
CA ASP A 231 7.57 20.15 0.61
C ASP A 231 8.03 18.71 0.93
N PRO A 232 7.48 18.08 1.98
CA PRO A 232 7.89 16.74 2.40
C PRO A 232 7.55 15.66 1.38
N ASP A 233 8.45 14.71 1.19
CA ASP A 233 8.20 13.50 0.39
C ASP A 233 7.40 12.48 1.18
N VAL A 234 7.59 12.46 2.51
CA VAL A 234 6.90 11.58 3.43
C VAL A 234 6.34 12.39 4.61
N ILE A 235 5.06 12.21 4.91
CA ILE A 235 4.39 12.73 6.10
C ILE A 235 4.12 11.53 7.01
N VAL A 236 4.52 11.62 8.27
CA VAL A 236 4.36 10.55 9.25
C VAL A 236 3.61 11.05 10.47
N GLY A 237 2.62 10.27 10.91
CA GLY A 237 1.87 10.51 12.14
C GLY A 237 1.56 9.21 12.87
N PHE A 238 0.86 9.30 14.00
CA PHE A 238 0.39 8.15 14.75
C PHE A 238 -1.13 8.23 14.89
N ASN A 239 -1.83 7.28 14.30
CA ASN A 239 -3.29 7.29 14.11
C ASN A 239 -3.76 8.42 13.16
N SER A 240 -2.89 8.87 12.26
CA SER A 240 -3.16 9.98 11.33
C SER A 240 -4.21 9.63 10.27
N ASN A 241 -4.33 8.37 9.87
CA ASN A 241 -5.31 7.92 8.87
C ASN A 241 -6.74 7.94 9.42
N ARG A 242 -6.92 7.62 10.71
CA ARG A 242 -8.24 7.47 11.33
C ARG A 242 -8.69 8.71 12.10
N MET A 243 -7.75 9.47 12.65
CA MET A 243 -8.03 10.64 13.48
C MET A 243 -7.54 11.92 12.83
N ASP A 244 -6.22 12.11 12.72
CA ASP A 244 -5.70 13.46 12.51
C ASP A 244 -6.07 14.06 11.15
N LEU A 245 -5.76 13.39 10.05
CA LEU A 245 -6.03 13.95 8.73
C LEU A 245 -7.54 14.12 8.47
N PRO A 246 -8.41 13.12 8.75
CA PRO A 246 -9.86 13.32 8.64
C PRO A 246 -10.37 14.50 9.47
N TYR A 247 -9.89 14.65 10.70
CA TYR A 247 -10.28 15.74 11.59
C TYR A 247 -9.85 17.10 11.04
N LEU A 248 -8.58 17.23 10.62
CA LEU A 248 -8.03 18.48 10.08
C LEU A 248 -8.71 18.89 8.76
N ILE A 249 -9.06 17.94 7.89
CA ILE A 249 -9.81 18.21 6.66
C ILE A 249 -11.20 18.76 6.99
N GLN A 250 -11.96 18.08 7.86
CA GLN A 250 -13.31 18.52 8.22
C GLN A 250 -13.29 19.86 8.96
N ARG A 251 -12.35 20.05 9.89
CA ARG A 251 -12.19 21.30 10.62
C ARG A 251 -11.78 22.46 9.71
N SER A 252 -10.94 22.21 8.71
CA SER A 252 -10.57 23.23 7.71
C SER A 252 -11.78 23.67 6.89
N LYS A 253 -12.65 22.73 6.49
CA LYS A 253 -13.92 23.06 5.80
C LYS A 253 -14.83 23.92 6.67
N LYS A 254 -14.95 23.63 7.97
CA LYS A 254 -15.68 24.45 8.95
C LYS A 254 -15.15 25.88 9.01
N ASN A 255 -13.84 26.06 8.88
CA ASN A 255 -13.16 27.35 8.90
C ASN A 255 -13.03 28.03 7.52
N ASN A 256 -13.62 27.47 6.46
CA ASN A 256 -13.49 27.94 5.08
C ASN A 256 -12.02 28.02 4.60
N ILE A 257 -11.20 27.06 5.02
CA ILE A 257 -9.82 26.87 4.59
C ILE A 257 -9.76 25.66 3.67
N LYS A 258 -9.08 25.79 2.53
CA LYS A 258 -8.71 24.64 1.70
C LYS A 258 -7.53 23.93 2.35
N PHE A 259 -7.72 22.68 2.79
CA PHE A 259 -6.64 21.90 3.42
C PHE A 259 -5.74 21.24 2.37
N GLY A 260 -5.17 22.07 1.48
CA GLY A 260 -4.43 21.62 0.31
C GLY A 260 -3.02 21.16 0.66
N LEU A 261 -2.82 19.89 1.01
CA LEU A 261 -1.51 19.34 1.37
C LEU A 261 -0.79 18.64 0.21
N ASP A 262 -1.51 18.20 -0.81
CA ASP A 262 -0.90 17.43 -1.90
C ASP A 262 -0.04 18.31 -2.83
N ARG A 263 0.66 17.68 -3.78
CA ARG A 263 1.52 18.37 -4.77
C ARG A 263 0.77 18.94 -5.97
N MET A 264 -0.54 18.71 -6.06
CA MET A 264 -1.46 19.28 -7.05
C MET A 264 -2.27 20.47 -6.47
N GLY A 265 -2.04 20.82 -5.19
CA GLY A 265 -2.80 21.81 -4.44
C GLY A 265 -4.19 21.33 -4.01
N GLY A 266 -4.50 20.05 -4.12
CA GLY A 266 -5.72 19.37 -3.67
C GLY A 266 -5.67 18.94 -2.20
N GLU A 267 -6.85 18.58 -1.68
CA GLU A 267 -7.02 18.11 -0.31
C GLU A 267 -6.71 16.60 -0.22
N PRO A 268 -6.11 16.13 0.88
CA PRO A 268 -6.03 14.71 1.14
C PRO A 268 -7.42 14.06 1.14
N HIS A 269 -7.49 12.78 0.76
CA HIS A 269 -8.75 12.04 0.72
C HIS A 269 -8.56 10.59 1.18
N THR A 270 -9.57 10.05 1.85
CA THR A 270 -9.58 8.63 2.22
C THR A 270 -9.67 7.77 0.95
N SER A 271 -8.86 6.72 0.91
CA SER A 271 -8.70 5.82 -0.22
C SER A 271 -8.72 4.36 0.26
N VAL A 272 -8.13 3.44 -0.49
CA VAL A 272 -8.19 1.99 -0.22
C VAL A 272 -7.73 1.63 1.19
N TYR A 273 -8.36 0.66 1.82
CA TYR A 273 -8.00 0.21 3.18
C TYR A 273 -8.12 1.29 4.28
N GLY A 274 -8.74 2.43 3.99
CA GLY A 274 -8.92 3.52 4.95
C GLY A 274 -7.70 4.43 5.12
N HIS A 275 -6.63 4.25 4.35
CA HIS A 275 -5.53 5.22 4.34
C HIS A 275 -5.98 6.56 3.77
N VAL A 276 -5.30 7.64 4.15
CA VAL A 276 -5.50 8.96 3.56
C VAL A 276 -4.41 9.21 2.52
N SER A 277 -4.80 9.36 1.26
CA SER A 277 -3.89 9.64 0.14
C SER A 277 -3.61 11.14 0.07
N VAL A 278 -2.33 11.49 -0.10
CA VAL A 278 -1.85 12.85 -0.29
C VAL A 278 -1.07 12.87 -1.60
N VAL A 279 -1.74 13.15 -2.73
CA VAL A 279 -1.19 12.96 -4.08
C VAL A 279 0.22 13.54 -4.23
N GLY A 280 1.12 12.66 -4.67
CA GLY A 280 2.53 12.96 -4.86
C GLY A 280 3.36 12.90 -3.59
N ARG A 281 2.81 12.55 -2.43
CA ARG A 281 3.53 12.36 -1.15
C ARG A 281 3.14 11.02 -0.53
N LEU A 282 4.03 10.42 0.24
CA LEU A 282 3.66 9.28 1.09
C LEU A 282 3.09 9.78 2.41
N ASN A 283 1.91 9.30 2.81
CA ASN A 283 1.37 9.49 4.15
C ASN A 283 1.42 8.15 4.90
N ILE A 284 2.30 8.04 5.88
CA ILE A 284 2.52 6.82 6.64
C ILE A 284 1.97 6.99 8.05
N ASP A 285 1.01 6.14 8.41
CA ASP A 285 0.47 6.06 9.77
C ASP A 285 1.18 4.96 10.56
N LEU A 286 1.91 5.35 11.61
CA LEU A 286 2.64 4.41 12.45
C LEU A 286 1.71 3.41 13.16
N LEU A 287 0.45 3.76 13.43
CA LEU A 287 -0.50 2.83 14.03
C LEU A 287 -0.81 1.66 13.09
N ASP A 288 -0.87 1.92 11.78
CA ASP A 288 -1.03 0.87 10.77
C ASP A 288 0.21 0.00 10.67
N VAL A 289 1.40 0.61 10.72
CA VAL A 289 2.69 -0.12 10.69
C VAL A 289 2.78 -1.11 11.85
N VAL A 290 2.39 -0.71 13.05
CA VAL A 290 2.53 -1.54 14.25
C VAL A 290 1.32 -2.41 14.52
N GLY A 291 0.20 -2.21 13.83
CA GLY A 291 -1.04 -2.95 14.04
C GLY A 291 -0.86 -4.47 14.00
N ASP A 292 0.03 -4.94 13.12
CA ASP A 292 0.31 -6.36 12.90
C ASP A 292 1.31 -6.98 13.91
N ILE A 293 1.86 -6.21 14.86
CA ILE A 293 2.87 -6.69 15.83
C ILE A 293 2.15 -7.27 17.07
N PRO A 294 1.99 -8.60 17.22
CA PRO A 294 1.18 -9.19 18.29
C PRO A 294 1.77 -9.01 19.70
N GLU A 295 3.06 -8.69 19.81
CA GLU A 295 3.79 -8.45 21.06
C GLU A 295 3.29 -7.18 21.75
N ILE A 296 2.93 -6.14 20.98
CA ILE A 296 2.41 -4.88 21.51
C ILE A 296 0.90 -5.03 21.74
N LYS A 297 0.51 -5.42 22.95
CA LYS A 297 -0.91 -5.64 23.32
C LYS A 297 -1.74 -4.36 23.37
N ILE A 298 -1.14 -3.27 23.84
CA ILE A 298 -1.78 -1.96 23.97
C ILE A 298 -1.04 -0.98 23.07
N LYS A 299 -1.70 -0.51 22.02
CA LYS A 299 -1.11 0.29 20.93
C LYS A 299 -1.16 1.80 21.19
N THR A 300 -0.73 2.25 22.37
CA THR A 300 -0.49 3.70 22.58
C THR A 300 0.86 4.10 22.02
N LEU A 301 1.05 5.38 21.74
CA LEU A 301 2.29 5.92 21.19
C LEU A 301 3.49 5.61 22.10
N GLU A 302 3.32 5.72 23.42
CA GLU A 302 4.38 5.46 24.40
C GLU A 302 4.79 3.99 24.45
N ASN A 303 3.81 3.07 24.49
CA ASN A 303 4.08 1.63 24.53
C ASN A 303 4.73 1.15 23.23
N VAL A 304 4.32 1.73 22.10
CA VAL A 304 4.94 1.46 20.81
C VAL A 304 6.38 1.97 20.79
N ALA A 305 6.62 3.20 21.27
CA ALA A 305 7.97 3.75 21.36
C ALA A 305 8.88 2.89 22.26
N GLU A 306 8.39 2.47 23.42
CA GLU A 306 9.12 1.60 24.35
C GLU A 306 9.48 0.26 23.70
N PHE A 307 8.56 -0.34 22.95
CA PHE A 307 8.81 -1.58 22.21
C PHE A 307 9.96 -1.45 21.20
N PHE A 308 10.09 -0.28 20.56
CA PHE A 308 11.20 0.02 19.65
C PHE A 308 12.47 0.51 20.35
N GLY A 309 12.56 0.40 21.68
CA GLY A 309 13.74 0.76 22.45
C GLY A 309 13.95 2.27 22.60
N VAL A 310 12.91 3.07 22.40
CA VAL A 310 12.97 4.51 22.65
C VAL A 310 13.08 4.76 24.15
N VAL A 311 14.10 5.53 24.55
CA VAL A 311 14.23 6.05 25.92
C VAL A 311 13.40 7.33 26.10
N ASP A 312 13.04 7.61 27.35
CA ASP A 312 12.24 8.77 27.77
C ASP A 312 10.87 8.81 27.05
N THR A 313 10.10 7.73 27.15
CA THR A 313 8.78 7.61 26.54
C THR A 313 7.69 8.31 27.35
N GLU A 314 7.89 8.44 28.67
CA GLU A 314 6.92 9.09 29.54
C GLU A 314 6.73 10.57 29.16
N PRO A 315 5.47 11.04 29.07
CA PRO A 315 5.21 12.43 28.73
C PRO A 315 5.66 13.36 29.87
N PRO A 316 6.06 14.61 29.55
CA PRO A 316 6.49 15.57 30.56
C PRO A 316 5.38 15.90 31.56
N VAL A 317 4.12 15.82 31.13
CA VAL A 317 2.92 15.92 31.95
C VAL A 317 1.89 14.92 31.44
N ARG A 318 1.30 14.14 32.35
CA ARG A 318 0.23 13.20 31.99
C ARG A 318 -1.11 13.92 31.96
N ILE A 319 -1.57 14.23 30.74
CA ILE A 319 -2.86 14.88 30.50
C ILE A 319 -3.77 13.88 29.81
N TYR A 320 -4.88 13.55 30.44
CA TYR A 320 -5.89 12.69 29.81
C TYR A 320 -6.72 13.48 28.81
N GLU A 321 -7.25 12.80 27.79
CA GLU A 321 -8.11 13.42 26.77
C GLU A 321 -9.29 14.18 27.38
N THR A 322 -9.84 13.71 28.50
CA THR A 322 -10.97 14.36 29.21
C THR A 322 -10.58 15.64 29.95
N GLU A 323 -9.29 15.94 30.04
CA GLU A 323 -8.77 17.08 30.80
C GLU A 323 -8.21 18.19 29.92
N VAL A 324 -8.06 17.96 28.61
CA VAL A 324 -7.43 18.92 27.69
C VAL A 324 -8.07 20.30 27.77
N HIS A 325 -9.41 20.40 27.84
CA HIS A 325 -10.10 21.69 28.01
C HIS A 325 -9.68 22.44 29.29
N LYS A 326 -9.41 21.72 30.41
CA LYS A 326 -8.98 22.33 31.68
C LYS A 326 -7.60 22.97 31.54
N TYR A 327 -6.68 22.29 30.85
CA TYR A 327 -5.32 22.79 30.60
C TYR A 327 -5.34 23.92 29.58
N TRP A 328 -6.24 23.89 28.59
CA TRP A 328 -6.36 24.96 27.60
C TRP A 328 -7.01 26.23 28.16
N ASN A 329 -7.98 26.09 29.05
CA ASN A 329 -8.68 27.23 29.65
C ASN A 329 -7.84 27.97 30.70
N ASP A 330 -6.81 27.32 31.25
CA ASP A 330 -5.83 27.93 32.14
C ASP A 330 -4.59 28.41 31.34
N PRO A 331 -4.36 29.73 31.18
CA PRO A 331 -3.23 30.24 30.42
C PRO A 331 -1.86 29.74 30.90
N GLN A 332 -1.71 29.40 32.18
CA GLN A 332 -0.44 28.90 32.74
C GLN A 332 -0.16 27.45 32.32
N LYS A 333 -1.22 26.69 32.03
CA LYS A 333 -1.16 25.25 31.68
C LYS A 333 -1.13 24.98 30.18
N ARG A 334 -1.44 25.96 29.34
CA ARG A 334 -1.35 25.84 27.87
C ARG A 334 0.04 25.39 27.40
N GLU A 335 1.08 25.82 28.10
CA GLU A 335 2.46 25.45 27.80
C GLU A 335 2.71 23.94 28.01
N GLU A 336 2.00 23.31 28.94
CA GLU A 336 2.11 21.87 29.19
C GLU A 336 1.51 21.04 28.04
N LEU A 337 0.41 21.53 27.44
CA LEU A 337 -0.15 20.92 26.22
C LEU A 337 0.80 21.04 25.03
N ILE A 338 1.48 22.18 24.89
CA ILE A 338 2.48 22.37 23.84
C ILE A 338 3.62 21.37 24.00
N LYS A 339 4.19 21.26 25.21
CA LYS A 339 5.26 20.30 25.52
C LYS A 339 4.84 18.85 25.30
N LEU A 340 3.59 18.49 25.65
CA LEU A 340 3.03 17.16 25.36
C LEU A 340 2.99 16.89 23.85
N CYS A 341 2.52 17.84 23.04
CA CYS A 341 2.44 17.69 21.59
C CYS A 341 3.83 17.56 20.94
N GLU A 342 4.81 18.35 21.41
CA GLU A 342 6.20 18.24 20.99
C GLU A 342 6.82 16.89 21.37
N HIS A 343 6.54 16.40 22.58
CA HIS A 343 6.96 15.07 23.03
C HIS A 343 6.38 13.96 22.14
N ASN A 344 5.08 13.98 21.88
CA ASN A 344 4.44 13.02 20.98
C ASN A 344 5.08 13.04 19.59
N THR A 345 5.34 14.23 19.04
CA THR A 345 6.00 14.38 17.74
C THR A 345 7.43 13.83 17.75
N LEU A 346 8.16 13.98 18.87
CA LEU A 346 9.47 13.37 19.04
C LEU A 346 9.40 11.84 19.08
N LEU A 347 8.40 11.25 19.76
CA LEU A 347 8.19 9.81 19.75
C LEU A 347 7.87 9.30 18.33
N VAL A 348 7.00 9.99 17.60
CA VAL A 348 6.71 9.70 16.18
C VAL A 348 8.02 9.69 15.37
N LYS A 349 8.89 10.68 15.54
CA LYS A 349 10.22 10.69 14.90
C LYS A 349 11.03 9.45 15.25
N LYS A 350 11.24 9.18 16.54
CA LYS A 350 12.13 8.09 16.98
C LYS A 350 11.62 6.72 16.50
N ILE A 351 10.30 6.51 16.48
CA ILE A 351 9.70 5.30 15.91
C ILE A 351 9.91 5.26 14.39
N SER A 352 9.68 6.38 13.69
CA SER A 352 9.84 6.47 12.23
C SER A 352 11.25 6.12 11.78
N ASP A 353 12.27 6.60 12.49
CA ASP A 353 13.68 6.33 12.21
C ASP A 353 13.98 4.81 12.24
N SER A 354 13.25 4.03 13.05
CA SER A 354 13.40 2.56 13.15
C SER A 354 12.59 1.77 12.12
N VAL A 355 11.44 2.28 11.66
CA VAL A 355 10.48 1.46 10.88
C VAL A 355 10.35 1.83 9.40
N LEU A 356 10.74 3.03 8.98
CA LEU A 356 10.48 3.49 7.61
C LEU A 356 11.19 2.63 6.55
N ASN A 357 12.43 2.22 6.80
CA ASN A 357 13.16 1.31 5.89
C ASN A 357 12.41 -0.02 5.72
N PHE A 358 11.83 -0.56 6.79
CA PHE A 358 11.00 -1.76 6.72
C PHE A 358 9.75 -1.52 5.85
N VAL A 359 9.06 -0.39 6.03
CA VAL A 359 7.87 -0.05 5.24
C VAL A 359 8.21 0.08 3.75
N PHE A 360 9.31 0.74 3.40
CA PHE A 360 9.77 0.90 2.01
C PHE A 360 10.14 -0.44 1.38
N GLN A 361 10.86 -1.31 2.09
CA GLN A 361 11.22 -2.63 1.58
C GLN A 361 9.98 -3.53 1.43
N LEU A 362 9.03 -3.46 2.37
CA LEU A 362 7.77 -4.18 2.26
C LEU A 362 6.95 -3.70 1.05
N SER A 363 6.87 -2.39 0.85
CA SER A 363 6.22 -1.77 -0.31
C SER A 363 6.87 -2.22 -1.63
N ASN A 364 8.20 -2.26 -1.69
CA ASN A 364 8.94 -2.73 -2.86
C ASN A 364 8.71 -4.21 -3.16
N LEU A 365 8.70 -5.06 -2.12
CA LEU A 365 8.49 -6.50 -2.23
C LEU A 365 7.07 -6.82 -2.73
N ILE A 366 6.06 -6.27 -2.06
CA ILE A 366 4.65 -6.51 -2.37
C ILE A 366 4.28 -5.83 -3.69
N GLY A 367 4.82 -4.63 -3.93
CA GLY A 367 4.60 -3.86 -5.14
C GLY A 367 3.37 -2.97 -5.10
N ILE A 368 3.03 -2.45 -3.92
CA ILE A 368 2.00 -1.42 -3.71
C ILE A 368 2.59 -0.26 -2.89
N PRO A 369 2.18 1.00 -3.11
CA PRO A 369 2.66 2.19 -2.40
C PRO A 369 2.78 2.05 -0.88
N ALA A 370 3.80 2.71 -0.32
CA ALA A 370 4.15 2.63 1.09
C ALA A 370 3.15 3.33 2.03
N ASP A 371 2.35 4.25 1.52
CA ASP A 371 1.30 4.97 2.26
C ASP A 371 0.14 4.05 2.66
N TYR A 372 -0.08 2.95 1.93
CA TYR A 372 -1.14 2.00 2.24
C TYR A 372 -0.72 0.54 2.36
N VAL A 373 0.57 0.20 2.18
CA VAL A 373 1.04 -1.19 2.34
C VAL A 373 0.75 -1.74 3.74
N CYS A 374 0.91 -0.94 4.79
CA CYS A 374 0.62 -1.35 6.17
C CYS A 374 -0.86 -1.13 6.57
N ALA A 375 -1.58 -0.25 5.89
CA ALA A 375 -3.03 -0.13 6.06
C ALA A 375 -3.78 -1.35 5.49
N ALA A 376 -3.21 -1.97 4.45
CA ALA A 376 -3.72 -3.22 3.90
C ALA A 376 -3.49 -4.39 4.87
N ALA A 377 -4.56 -5.11 5.21
CA ALA A 377 -4.45 -6.33 6.00
C ALA A 377 -3.52 -7.36 5.33
N VAL A 378 -2.89 -8.24 6.13
CA VAL A 378 -1.92 -9.26 5.67
C VAL A 378 -2.36 -9.98 4.39
N GLY A 379 -3.63 -10.43 4.34
CA GLY A 379 -4.16 -11.14 3.18
C GLY A 379 -4.11 -10.34 1.88
N PHE A 380 -4.45 -9.04 1.92
CA PHE A 380 -4.37 -8.17 0.76
C PHE A 380 -2.93 -7.94 0.28
N ARG A 381 -1.96 -7.87 1.21
CA ARG A 381 -0.53 -7.80 0.83
C ARG A 381 -0.10 -9.07 0.10
N VAL A 382 -0.50 -10.24 0.61
CA VAL A 382 -0.22 -11.52 -0.06
C VAL A 382 -0.89 -11.58 -1.44
N ASP A 383 -2.16 -11.16 -1.55
CA ASP A 383 -2.88 -11.13 -2.83
C ASP A 383 -2.14 -10.27 -3.86
N TRP A 384 -1.73 -9.05 -3.50
CA TRP A 384 -0.98 -8.17 -4.43
C TRP A 384 0.36 -8.76 -4.86
N TYR A 385 1.08 -9.42 -3.95
CA TYR A 385 2.31 -10.11 -4.28
C TYR A 385 2.06 -11.27 -5.27
N LEU A 386 1.02 -12.08 -5.03
CA LEU A 386 0.63 -13.19 -5.91
C LEU A 386 0.14 -12.68 -7.27
N ILE A 387 -0.66 -11.61 -7.32
CA ILE A 387 -1.13 -10.97 -8.56
C ILE A 387 0.07 -10.59 -9.43
N ARG A 388 1.07 -9.91 -8.85
CA ARG A 388 2.29 -9.50 -9.57
C ARG A 388 3.05 -10.72 -10.13
N LYS A 389 3.18 -11.79 -9.34
CA LYS A 389 3.84 -13.02 -9.77
C LYS A 389 3.07 -13.76 -10.85
N ALA A 390 1.75 -13.84 -10.74
CA ALA A 390 0.88 -14.46 -11.74
C ALA A 390 1.07 -13.80 -13.12
N LEU A 391 1.03 -12.46 -13.19
CA LEU A 391 1.24 -11.75 -14.45
C LEU A 391 2.64 -11.98 -15.04
N THR A 392 3.68 -12.03 -14.18
CA THR A 392 5.06 -12.35 -14.61
C THR A 392 5.17 -13.76 -15.21
N TYR A 393 4.37 -14.71 -14.73
CA TYR A 393 4.32 -16.08 -15.25
C TYR A 393 3.31 -16.31 -16.39
N GLY A 394 2.65 -15.24 -16.85
CA GLY A 394 1.62 -15.32 -17.90
C GLY A 394 0.32 -15.98 -17.41
N GLU A 395 0.06 -15.93 -16.11
CA GLU A 395 -1.12 -16.51 -15.47
C GLU A 395 -2.16 -15.43 -15.15
N LEU A 396 -3.41 -15.74 -15.50
CA LEU A 396 -4.56 -14.90 -15.22
C LEU A 396 -4.91 -14.98 -13.73
N VAL A 397 -5.44 -13.87 -13.21
CA VAL A 397 -5.76 -13.73 -11.80
C VAL A 397 -7.26 -13.93 -11.64
N PRO A 398 -7.72 -14.88 -10.81
CA PRO A 398 -9.13 -15.08 -10.56
C PRO A 398 -9.70 -13.88 -9.78
N LYS A 399 -10.98 -13.60 -9.99
CA LYS A 399 -11.69 -12.60 -9.19
C LYS A 399 -11.79 -13.02 -7.74
N ARG A 400 -11.74 -12.04 -6.84
CA ARG A 400 -12.05 -12.30 -5.44
C ARG A 400 -13.53 -12.63 -5.29
N VAL A 401 -13.81 -13.77 -4.66
CA VAL A 401 -15.17 -14.18 -4.31
C VAL A 401 -15.27 -14.25 -2.80
N GLU A 402 -16.29 -13.59 -2.23
CA GLU A 402 -16.60 -13.77 -0.81
C GLU A 402 -17.06 -15.21 -0.58
N GLN A 403 -16.34 -15.93 0.28
CA GLN A 403 -16.72 -17.26 0.69
C GLN A 403 -17.22 -17.20 2.14
N PRO A 404 -18.33 -17.89 2.46
CA PRO A 404 -18.74 -18.03 3.85
C PRO A 404 -17.64 -18.72 4.64
N TYR A 405 -17.43 -18.27 5.88
CA TYR A 405 -16.45 -18.87 6.76
C TYR A 405 -16.89 -20.29 7.13
N TYR A 406 -16.03 -21.27 6.84
CA TYR A 406 -16.20 -22.65 7.29
C TYR A 406 -15.15 -22.97 8.36
N PRO A 407 -15.56 -23.41 9.56
CA PRO A 407 -14.60 -23.84 10.56
C PRO A 407 -13.87 -25.09 10.04
N TYR A 408 -12.54 -25.05 10.06
CA TYR A 408 -11.69 -26.20 9.77
C TYR A 408 -10.93 -26.61 11.03
N LYS A 409 -10.53 -27.88 11.08
CA LYS A 409 -9.73 -28.41 12.19
C LYS A 409 -8.37 -27.70 12.20
N GLY A 410 -8.10 -26.96 13.27
CA GLY A 410 -6.83 -26.27 13.46
C GLY A 410 -5.67 -27.23 13.74
N GLY A 411 -4.48 -26.66 13.99
CA GLY A 411 -3.33 -27.44 14.42
C GLY A 411 -3.60 -28.19 15.73
N MET A 412 -2.98 -29.37 15.88
CA MET A 412 -3.05 -30.13 17.13
C MET A 412 -2.35 -29.34 18.24
N VAL A 413 -3.07 -29.04 19.31
CA VAL A 413 -2.53 -28.41 20.52
C VAL A 413 -2.41 -29.48 21.59
N LEU A 414 -1.19 -29.72 22.06
CA LEU A 414 -0.96 -30.57 23.23
C LEU A 414 -1.46 -29.81 24.47
N GLU A 415 -2.22 -30.47 25.34
CA GLU A 415 -2.72 -29.85 26.55
C GLU A 415 -1.54 -29.44 27.47
N PRO A 416 -1.37 -28.13 27.76
CA PRO A 416 -0.32 -27.69 28.65
C PRO A 416 -0.68 -28.07 30.09
N LYS A 417 0.34 -28.37 30.92
CA LYS A 417 0.16 -28.51 32.37
C LYS A 417 0.09 -27.12 33.00
N PRO A 418 -1.03 -26.68 33.60
CA PRO A 418 -1.12 -25.36 34.21
C PRO A 418 -0.16 -25.25 35.40
N GLY A 419 0.54 -24.13 35.51
CA GLY A 419 1.50 -23.87 36.58
C GLY A 419 2.55 -22.85 36.18
N LEU A 420 3.38 -22.44 37.15
CA LEU A 420 4.60 -21.71 36.88
C LEU A 420 5.68 -22.70 36.46
N HIS A 421 6.31 -22.45 35.32
CA HIS A 421 7.40 -23.27 34.82
C HIS A 421 8.64 -22.41 34.63
N GLU A 422 9.79 -22.93 35.04
CA GLU A 422 11.09 -22.27 34.89
C GLU A 422 11.93 -23.02 33.85
N ASN A 423 12.92 -22.33 33.26
CA ASN A 423 13.87 -22.90 32.29
C ASN A 423 13.20 -23.49 31.03
N ILE A 424 12.24 -22.76 30.45
CA ILE A 424 11.56 -23.16 29.22
C ILE A 424 12.42 -22.87 27.98
N ALA A 425 12.60 -23.89 27.14
CA ALA A 425 13.13 -23.74 25.80
C ALA A 425 11.99 -23.75 24.77
N VAL A 426 11.96 -22.76 23.89
CA VAL A 426 10.99 -22.68 22.78
C VAL A 426 11.68 -23.14 21.50
N LEU A 427 11.18 -24.23 20.93
CA LEU A 427 11.66 -24.78 19.65
C LEU A 427 10.57 -24.56 18.61
N ASP A 428 10.87 -23.78 17.57
CA ASP A 428 9.94 -23.50 16.47
C ASP A 428 10.47 -24.05 15.14
N PHE A 429 9.56 -24.52 14.29
CA PHE A 429 9.90 -24.95 12.94
C PHE A 429 10.00 -23.74 12.02
N SER A 430 11.18 -23.52 11.45
CA SER A 430 11.38 -22.48 10.45
C SER A 430 10.49 -22.72 9.23
N ALA A 431 9.51 -21.84 9.00
CA ALA A 431 8.65 -21.82 7.82
C ALA A 431 7.98 -23.18 7.48
N MET A 432 7.32 -23.80 8.47
CA MET A 432 6.66 -25.10 8.30
C MET A 432 5.66 -25.14 7.13
N TYR A 433 4.70 -24.21 7.08
CA TYR A 433 3.67 -24.20 6.02
C TYR A 433 4.26 -23.99 4.61
N PRO A 434 5.13 -22.98 4.37
CA PRO A 434 5.83 -22.87 3.09
C PRO A 434 6.57 -24.15 2.69
N SER A 435 7.27 -24.78 3.65
CA SER A 435 8.04 -26.00 3.39
C SER A 435 7.14 -27.16 2.98
N LEU A 436 5.98 -27.34 3.61
CA LEU A 436 4.99 -28.36 3.24
C LEU A 436 4.39 -28.09 1.85
N MET A 437 4.05 -26.83 1.56
CA MET A 437 3.51 -26.43 0.25
C MET A 437 4.52 -26.69 -0.88
N VAL A 438 5.80 -26.39 -0.66
CA VAL A 438 6.87 -26.67 -1.63
C VAL A 438 7.13 -28.16 -1.79
N LYS A 439 7.21 -28.90 -0.68
CA LYS A 439 7.51 -30.34 -0.66
C LYS A 439 6.43 -31.16 -1.37
N TYR A 440 5.16 -30.90 -1.08
CA TYR A 440 4.03 -31.65 -1.63
C TYR A 440 3.34 -30.96 -2.80
N ASN A 441 3.96 -29.90 -3.35
CA ASN A 441 3.47 -29.16 -4.50
C ASN A 441 2.02 -28.66 -4.30
N LEU A 442 1.69 -28.10 -3.14
CA LEU A 442 0.34 -27.68 -2.80
C LEU A 442 0.02 -26.31 -3.41
N SER A 443 -0.83 -26.31 -4.44
CA SER A 443 -1.24 -25.09 -5.15
C SER A 443 -2.59 -25.29 -5.86
N PRO A 444 -3.43 -24.26 -6.05
CA PRO A 444 -4.74 -24.39 -6.72
C PRO A 444 -4.67 -25.04 -8.12
N ASP A 445 -3.65 -24.70 -8.90
CA ASP A 445 -3.35 -25.23 -10.24
C ASP A 445 -2.86 -26.69 -10.24
N THR A 446 -2.45 -27.20 -9.09
CA THR A 446 -2.02 -28.61 -8.94
C THR A 446 -3.10 -29.48 -8.33
N TYR A 447 -4.19 -28.90 -7.82
CA TYR A 447 -5.31 -29.63 -7.26
C TYR A 447 -6.02 -30.46 -8.33
N ILE A 448 -6.43 -31.67 -7.95
CA ILE A 448 -7.14 -32.61 -8.81
C ILE A 448 -8.54 -32.80 -8.25
N LYS A 449 -9.56 -32.55 -9.08
CA LYS A 449 -10.96 -32.76 -8.68
C LYS A 449 -11.22 -34.25 -8.44
N PRO A 450 -12.17 -34.63 -7.56
CA PRO A 450 -12.41 -36.03 -7.20
C PRO A 450 -12.68 -36.97 -8.40
N ASP A 451 -13.30 -36.44 -9.45
CA ASP A 451 -13.68 -37.14 -10.68
C ASP A 451 -12.59 -37.11 -11.77
N GLU A 452 -11.54 -36.32 -11.58
CA GLU A 452 -10.47 -36.16 -12.56
C GLU A 452 -9.44 -37.30 -12.48
N LYS A 453 -9.16 -37.91 -13.63
CA LYS A 453 -8.10 -38.91 -13.78
C LYS A 453 -6.81 -38.23 -14.23
N THR A 454 -5.69 -38.60 -13.59
CA THR A 454 -4.36 -38.13 -13.98
C THR A 454 -3.43 -39.31 -14.20
N ASN A 455 -2.51 -39.15 -15.15
CA ASN A 455 -1.41 -40.09 -15.42
C ASN A 455 -0.13 -39.73 -14.66
N VAL A 456 -0.14 -38.59 -13.96
CA VAL A 456 1.01 -38.08 -13.20
C VAL A 456 0.94 -38.61 -11.77
N ASN A 457 2.09 -38.76 -11.14
CA ASN A 457 2.17 -39.08 -9.71
C ASN A 457 1.40 -38.02 -8.88
N VAL A 458 0.79 -38.47 -7.78
CA VAL A 458 -0.03 -37.62 -6.93
C VAL A 458 0.41 -37.68 -5.48
N TYR A 459 0.36 -36.53 -4.82
CA TYR A 459 0.38 -36.45 -3.37
C TYR A 459 -1.06 -36.46 -2.85
N VAL A 460 -1.31 -37.23 -1.80
CA VAL A 460 -2.62 -37.32 -1.14
C VAL A 460 -2.48 -36.71 0.24
N ALA A 461 -3.24 -35.66 0.51
CA ALA A 461 -3.28 -35.04 1.82
C ALA A 461 -3.91 -36.02 2.83
N PRO A 462 -3.27 -36.26 3.99
CA PRO A 462 -3.81 -37.15 5.01
C PRO A 462 -5.13 -36.59 5.58
N GLU A 463 -5.98 -37.48 6.10
CA GLU A 463 -7.32 -37.21 6.66
C GLU A 463 -8.36 -36.69 5.64
N VAL A 464 -8.03 -35.68 4.83
CA VAL A 464 -8.95 -35.02 3.89
C VAL A 464 -8.93 -35.60 2.47
N ASN A 465 -7.94 -36.45 2.15
CA ASN A 465 -7.79 -37.16 0.88
C ASN A 465 -7.77 -36.28 -0.39
N HIS A 466 -7.51 -34.97 -0.24
CA HIS A 466 -7.29 -34.09 -1.38
C HIS A 466 -6.04 -34.50 -2.16
N ARG A 467 -6.13 -34.48 -3.49
CA ARG A 467 -5.09 -34.95 -4.40
C ARG A 467 -4.44 -33.77 -5.11
N PHE A 468 -3.12 -33.79 -5.16
CA PHE A 468 -2.30 -32.77 -5.82
C PHE A 468 -1.31 -33.42 -6.78
N ARG A 469 -1.13 -32.87 -7.98
CA ARG A 469 -0.13 -33.33 -8.96
C ARG A 469 1.27 -33.14 -8.40
N SER A 470 2.15 -34.12 -8.55
CA SER A 470 3.57 -33.96 -8.14
C SER A 470 4.36 -33.04 -9.09
N GLU A 471 3.93 -32.96 -10.34
CA GLU A 471 4.53 -32.15 -11.41
C GLU A 471 3.45 -31.69 -12.41
N PRO A 472 3.66 -30.57 -13.14
CA PRO A 472 4.77 -29.61 -12.97
C PRO A 472 4.69 -28.84 -11.64
N PRO A 473 5.74 -28.08 -11.25
CA PRO A 473 5.69 -27.24 -10.05
C PRO A 473 4.56 -26.24 -10.13
N GLY A 474 3.67 -26.24 -9.13
CA GLY A 474 2.54 -25.33 -9.07
C GLY A 474 2.95 -23.89 -8.83
N PHE A 475 2.04 -22.95 -9.11
CA PHE A 475 2.23 -21.52 -8.96
C PHE A 475 2.78 -21.15 -7.57
N TYR A 476 2.14 -21.61 -6.48
CA TYR A 476 2.59 -21.31 -5.11
C TYR A 476 3.97 -21.88 -4.80
N LYS A 477 4.30 -23.08 -5.30
CA LYS A 477 5.62 -23.67 -5.10
C LYS A 477 6.70 -22.81 -5.74
N GLN A 478 6.49 -22.34 -6.97
CA GLN A 478 7.45 -21.48 -7.67
C GLN A 478 7.67 -20.17 -6.92
N VAL A 479 6.57 -19.50 -6.51
CA VAL A 479 6.62 -18.24 -5.77
C VAL A 479 7.32 -18.38 -4.41
N LEU A 480 7.02 -19.44 -3.67
CA LEU A 480 7.62 -19.68 -2.35
C LEU A 480 9.12 -19.99 -2.45
N LEU A 481 9.54 -20.78 -3.45
CA LEU A 481 10.96 -21.07 -3.69
C LEU A 481 11.75 -19.78 -3.95
N GLU A 482 11.21 -18.87 -4.77
CA GLU A 482 11.83 -17.57 -5.04
C GLU A 482 11.98 -16.71 -3.78
N LEU A 483 10.91 -16.63 -2.95
CA LEU A 483 10.95 -15.92 -1.67
C LEU A 483 11.98 -16.51 -0.71
N MET A 484 12.02 -17.83 -0.59
CA MET A 484 12.96 -18.53 0.28
C MET A 484 14.41 -18.35 -0.17
N GLU A 485 14.67 -18.39 -1.48
CA GLU A 485 16.00 -18.14 -2.04
C GLU A 485 16.44 -16.69 -1.81
N THR A 486 15.55 -15.73 -2.09
CA THR A 486 15.82 -14.30 -1.86
C THR A 486 16.13 -14.02 -0.39
N ARG A 487 15.34 -14.58 0.53
CA ARG A 487 15.57 -14.45 1.98
C ARG A 487 16.94 -15.00 2.38
N LYS A 488 17.32 -16.18 1.88
CA LYS A 488 18.63 -16.79 2.16
C LYS A 488 19.78 -15.92 1.67
N LYS A 489 19.67 -15.35 0.47
CA LYS A 489 20.68 -14.42 -0.08
C LYS A 489 20.84 -13.20 0.83
N ILE A 490 19.73 -12.58 1.24
CA ILE A 490 19.77 -11.41 2.14
C ILE A 490 20.39 -11.78 3.49
N GLN A 491 20.00 -12.90 4.10
CA GLN A 491 20.59 -13.37 5.37
C GLN A 491 22.10 -13.56 5.25
N HIS A 492 22.57 -14.13 4.15
CA HIS A 492 24.00 -14.29 3.90
C HIS A 492 24.74 -12.96 3.74
N GLU A 493 24.13 -11.94 3.12
CA GLU A 493 24.73 -10.60 3.07
C GLU A 493 24.73 -9.93 4.45
N MET A 494 23.68 -10.12 5.26
CA MET A 494 23.61 -9.60 6.63
C MET A 494 24.72 -10.18 7.53
N GLU A 495 25.09 -11.45 7.35
CA GLU A 495 26.20 -12.09 8.09
C GLU A 495 27.56 -11.42 7.84
N LYS A 496 27.69 -10.64 6.75
CA LYS A 496 28.93 -9.91 6.42
C LYS A 496 29.02 -8.54 7.10
N LEU A 497 27.91 -8.06 7.66
CA LEU A 497 27.83 -6.76 8.32
C LEU A 497 28.11 -6.89 9.82
N SER A 498 28.55 -5.80 10.46
CA SER A 498 28.65 -5.78 11.92
C SER A 498 27.25 -5.79 12.52
N PRO A 499 26.98 -6.54 13.60
CA PRO A 499 25.72 -6.43 14.35
C PRO A 499 25.44 -5.01 14.89
N GLU A 500 26.45 -4.14 14.89
CA GLU A 500 26.42 -2.77 15.40
C GLU A 500 26.30 -1.71 14.29
N SER A 501 26.25 -2.11 13.00
CA SER A 501 26.24 -1.20 11.84
C SER A 501 24.87 -0.64 11.51
#